data_AF-A0A7J8E2R7-F1
#
_entry.id   AF-A0A7J8E2R7-F1
#
_cell.length_a   1.000
_cell.length_b   1.000
_cell.length_c   1.000
_cell.angle_alpha   90.00
_cell.angle_beta   90.00
_cell.angle_gamma   90.00
#
_symmetry.space_group_name_H-M   'P 1'
#
loop_
_entity.id
_entity.type
_entity.pdbx_description
1 polymer ?
#
loop_
_entity_poly.entity_id
_entity_poly.type
_entity_poly.pdbx_seq_one_letter_code
_entity_poly.pdbx_strand_id
1 'polypeptide(L)'
;MGQGTKGCLASGPTCWTGDREKRPSRFATLLRTLRGTRKRPRKKCVPFLGKFLTELEKLDTTLEDYLEGNQINLEKKEKEQRVMEKIVLLQEAANQYQIEPEEQFRAWFWALERLSETKSYILSCQLEPGS
;
A
#
# COMPACT_ATOMS: atom_id res chain seq x y z
N MET A 1 -43.79 15.87 -63.56
CA MET A 1 -42.90 16.99 -63.95
C MET A 1 -41.56 16.70 -63.31
N GLY A 2 -40.43 16.48 -63.96
CA GLY A 2 -40.01 16.68 -65.34
C GLY A 2 -38.53 17.05 -65.29
N GLN A 3 -37.66 16.15 -65.75
CA GLN A 3 -36.31 16.37 -66.35
C GLN A 3 -35.23 16.93 -65.41
N GLY A 4 -34.00 16.40 -65.29
CA GLY A 4 -33.02 15.85 -66.26
C GLY A 4 -31.71 16.63 -65.99
N THR A 5 -30.51 16.07 -65.77
CA THR A 5 -29.58 15.44 -66.75
C THR A 5 -28.39 14.82 -65.98
N LYS A 6 -28.08 13.54 -66.15
CA LYS A 6 -27.02 12.94 -67.01
C LYS A 6 -25.57 13.45 -66.80
N GLY A 7 -24.67 12.50 -66.49
CA GLY A 7 -23.23 12.60 -66.68
C GLY A 7 -22.51 11.35 -66.15
N CYS A 8 -22.20 10.39 -67.04
CA CYS A 8 -21.41 9.19 -66.73
C CYS A 8 -19.91 9.41 -67.03
N LEU A 9 -19.10 8.53 -66.41
CA LEU A 9 -17.71 8.12 -66.73
C LEU A 9 -16.56 8.95 -66.11
N ALA A 10 -15.78 8.33 -65.22
CA ALA A 10 -14.50 7.68 -65.53
C ALA A 10 -13.57 7.51 -64.29
N SER A 11 -13.03 6.29 -64.12
CA SER A 11 -11.62 5.95 -63.76
C SER A 11 -10.93 6.41 -62.45
N GLY A 12 -10.66 5.44 -61.54
CA GLY A 12 -9.41 5.24 -60.76
C GLY A 12 -9.01 6.23 -59.64
N PRO A 13 -7.89 5.99 -58.90
CA PRO A 13 -7.73 4.94 -57.88
C PRO A 13 -7.34 5.49 -56.48
N THR A 14 -7.49 4.64 -55.44
CA THR A 14 -6.77 4.67 -54.14
C THR A 14 -6.92 5.89 -53.22
N CYS A 15 -7.80 5.80 -52.23
CA CYS A 15 -7.54 6.40 -50.91
C CYS A 15 -7.09 5.28 -49.96
N TRP A 16 -5.78 5.14 -49.80
CA TRP A 16 -5.19 4.41 -48.68
C TRP A 16 -5.60 5.13 -47.39
N THR A 17 -6.61 4.63 -46.68
CA THR A 17 -6.73 4.94 -45.25
C THR A 17 -5.59 4.21 -44.57
N GLY A 18 -4.46 4.92 -44.40
CA GLY A 18 -3.35 4.45 -43.60
C GLY A 18 -3.86 4.21 -42.18
N ASP A 19 -4.18 2.95 -41.90
CA ASP A 19 -4.32 2.44 -40.54
C ASP A 19 -2.91 2.52 -39.95
N ARG A 20 -2.58 3.68 -39.40
CA ARG A 20 -1.38 3.86 -38.61
C ARG A 20 -1.62 3.04 -37.35
N GLU A 21 -1.24 1.78 -37.41
CA GLU A 21 -1.16 0.88 -36.26
C GLU A 21 -0.30 1.58 -35.21
N LYS A 22 -0.98 2.29 -34.29
CA LYS A 22 -0.35 3.01 -33.20
C LYS A 22 0.22 1.95 -32.30
N ARG A 23 1.48 1.57 -32.57
CA ARG A 23 2.26 0.74 -31.66
C ARG A 23 2.09 1.36 -30.27
N PRO A 24 1.56 0.63 -29.29
CA PRO A 24 1.40 1.17 -27.96
C PRO A 24 2.77 1.64 -27.50
N SER A 25 2.83 2.89 -27.04
CA SER A 25 4.05 3.47 -26.47
C SER A 25 4.63 2.47 -25.46
N ARG A 26 5.96 2.41 -25.34
CA ARG A 26 6.63 1.64 -24.26
C ARG A 26 5.99 1.94 -22.90
N PHE A 27 5.51 3.17 -22.70
CA PHE A 27 4.75 3.58 -21.52
C PHE A 27 3.39 2.87 -21.39
N ALA A 28 2.62 2.76 -22.48
CA ALA A 28 1.36 2.02 -22.49
C ALA A 28 1.57 0.52 -22.23
N THR A 29 2.66 -0.05 -22.76
CA THR A 29 3.07 -1.43 -22.47
C THR A 29 3.51 -1.59 -21.01
N LEU A 30 4.26 -0.64 -20.45
CA LEU A 30 4.70 -0.63 -19.06
C LEU A 30 3.52 -0.49 -18.08
N LEU A 31 2.54 0.36 -18.39
CA LEU A 31 1.30 0.47 -17.61
C LEU A 31 0.50 -0.84 -17.63
N ARG A 32 0.52 -1.58 -18.75
CA ARG A 32 -0.13 -2.90 -18.85
C ARG A 32 0.58 -3.96 -18.02
N THR A 33 1.91 -3.95 -17.96
CA THR A 33 2.68 -4.87 -17.10
C THR A 33 2.56 -4.54 -15.60
N LEU A 34 2.53 -3.25 -15.23
CA LEU A 34 2.27 -2.84 -13.84
C LEU A 34 0.86 -3.22 -13.38
N ARG A 35 -0.15 -3.09 -14.26
CA ARG A 35 -1.54 -3.51 -14.00
C ARG A 35 -1.74 -5.03 -14.00
N GLY A 36 -0.87 -5.78 -14.70
CA GLY A 36 -0.98 -7.24 -14.88
C GLY A 36 -0.22 -8.08 -13.85
N THR A 37 0.63 -7.48 -13.01
CA THR A 37 1.15 -8.19 -11.85
C THR A 37 0.01 -8.32 -10.84
N ARG A 38 -0.62 -9.49 -10.82
CA ARG A 38 -1.55 -9.91 -9.78
C ARG A 38 -0.77 -9.87 -8.46
N LYS A 39 -0.71 -8.69 -7.81
CA LYS A 39 -0.28 -8.56 -6.42
C LYS A 39 -1.19 -9.54 -5.70
N ARG A 40 -0.63 -10.65 -5.18
CA ARG A 40 -1.36 -11.55 -4.29
C ARG A 40 -2.10 -10.64 -3.32
N PRO A 41 -3.44 -10.77 -3.16
CA PRO A 41 -4.17 -9.91 -2.24
C PRO A 41 -3.44 -10.01 -0.90
N ARG A 42 -2.74 -8.92 -0.54
CA ARG A 42 -2.04 -8.89 0.72
C ARG A 42 -3.14 -8.96 1.75
N LYS A 43 -3.03 -9.92 2.67
CA LYS A 43 -3.99 -10.05 3.76
C LYS A 43 -4.07 -8.67 4.41
N LYS A 44 -5.26 -8.07 4.42
CA LYS A 44 -5.50 -6.85 5.19
C LYS A 44 -5.19 -7.24 6.63
N CYS A 45 -4.17 -6.63 7.22
CA CYS A 45 -3.78 -6.89 8.60
C CYS A 45 -3.23 -5.61 9.23
N VAL A 46 -3.47 -5.45 10.52
CA VAL A 46 -2.77 -4.50 11.38
C VAL A 46 -1.69 -5.29 12.11
N PRO A 47 -0.40 -5.12 11.76
CA PRO A 47 0.67 -5.89 12.38
C PRO A 47 1.00 -5.39 13.79
N PHE A 48 1.58 -6.26 14.63
CA PHE A 48 2.17 -5.83 15.90
C PHE A 48 3.42 -4.96 15.63
N LEU A 49 3.34 -3.69 15.98
CA LEU A 49 4.39 -2.71 15.70
C LEU A 49 5.72 -3.05 16.39
N GLY A 50 5.67 -3.65 17.57
CA GLY A 50 6.87 -3.99 18.36
C GLY A 50 7.88 -4.84 17.60
N LYS A 51 7.43 -5.71 16.68
CA LYS A 51 8.35 -6.49 15.83
C LYS A 51 9.26 -5.60 14.96
N PHE A 52 8.70 -4.55 14.35
CA PHE A 52 9.46 -3.62 13.52
C PHE A 52 10.34 -2.71 14.37
N LEU A 53 9.85 -2.28 15.54
CA LEU A 53 10.63 -1.47 16.47
C LEU A 53 11.88 -2.23 16.94
N THR A 54 11.75 -3.51 17.31
CA THR A 54 12.90 -4.35 17.66
C THR A 54 13.86 -4.57 16.48
N GLU A 55 13.35 -4.71 15.25
CA GLU A 55 14.22 -4.79 14.06
C GLU A 55 15.01 -3.48 13.86
N LEU A 56 14.38 -2.31 14.03
CA LEU A 56 15.04 -1.00 13.92
C LEU A 56 16.04 -0.75 15.05
N GLU A 57 15.67 -1.04 16.30
CA GLU A 57 16.56 -0.94 17.46
C GLU A 57 17.80 -1.84 17.30
N LYS A 58 17.62 -3.05 16.78
CA LYS A 58 18.74 -3.93 16.46
C LYS A 58 19.65 -3.32 15.40
N LEU A 59 19.11 -2.71 14.36
CA LEU A 59 19.92 -2.05 13.34
C LEU A 59 20.69 -0.86 13.91
N ASP A 60 20.03 -0.06 14.76
CA ASP A 60 20.62 1.10 15.41
C ASP A 60 21.78 0.73 16.33
N THR A 61 21.62 -0.36 17.09
CA THR A 61 22.66 -0.85 18.01
C THR A 61 23.77 -1.65 17.34
N THR A 62 23.53 -2.20 16.14
CA THR A 62 24.52 -3.04 15.43
C THR A 62 25.34 -2.24 14.41
N LEU A 63 24.83 -1.12 13.90
CA LEU A 63 25.46 -0.35 12.83
C LEU A 63 25.57 1.13 13.21
N GLU A 64 26.78 1.67 13.09
CA GLU A 64 27.05 3.10 13.24
C GLU A 64 26.43 3.91 12.10
N ASP A 65 26.01 5.14 12.38
CA ASP A 65 25.46 6.05 11.36
C ASP A 65 26.52 6.54 10.38
N TYR A 66 27.77 6.64 10.85
CA TYR A 66 28.90 7.11 10.07
C TYR A 66 30.06 6.12 10.17
N LEU A 67 30.71 5.90 9.04
CA LEU A 67 31.96 5.16 8.94
C LEU A 67 33.16 6.08 9.23
N GLU A 68 34.37 5.51 9.24
CA GLU A 68 35.59 6.29 9.34
C GLU A 68 35.65 7.40 8.27
N GLY A 69 36.11 8.59 8.67
CA GLY A 69 36.12 9.76 7.79
C GLY A 69 34.75 10.43 7.61
N ASN A 70 33.80 10.19 8.53
CA ASN A 70 32.49 10.86 8.58
C ASN A 70 31.61 10.60 7.33
N GLN A 71 31.75 9.42 6.73
CA GLN A 71 30.92 9.01 5.60
C GLN A 71 29.66 8.33 6.10
N ILE A 72 28.50 8.62 5.49
CA ILE A 72 27.22 8.00 5.89
C ILE A 72 27.28 6.49 5.63
N ASN A 73 26.85 5.70 6.62
CA ASN A 73 26.71 4.26 6.46
C ASN A 73 25.48 3.90 5.63
N LEU A 74 25.68 3.73 4.32
CA LEU A 74 24.60 3.39 3.38
C LEU A 74 23.98 2.01 3.67
N GLU A 75 24.74 1.06 4.21
CA GLU A 75 24.21 -0.25 4.57
C GLU A 75 23.15 -0.16 5.68
N LYS A 76 23.42 0.66 6.71
CA LYS A 76 22.45 0.97 7.76
C LYS A 76 21.19 1.57 7.14
N LYS A 77 21.35 2.61 6.31
CA LYS A 77 20.22 3.33 5.69
C LYS A 77 19.38 2.42 4.79
N GLU A 78 20.00 1.55 4.00
CA GLU A 78 19.27 0.58 3.19
C GLU A 78 18.49 -0.44 4.04
N LYS A 79 19.06 -0.91 5.15
CA LYS A 79 18.38 -1.85 6.05
C LYS A 79 17.19 -1.19 6.75
N GLU A 80 17.36 0.03 7.27
CA GLU A 80 16.29 0.84 7.86
C GLU A 80 15.18 1.10 6.85
N GLN A 81 15.55 1.51 5.63
CA GLN A 81 14.60 1.76 4.54
C GLN A 81 13.77 0.52 4.21
N ARG A 82 14.39 -0.67 4.14
CA ARG A 82 13.65 -1.92 3.91
C ARG A 82 12.61 -2.22 4.99
N VAL A 83 12.88 -1.84 6.25
CA VAL A 83 11.91 -1.98 7.34
C VAL A 83 10.76 -0.97 7.17
N MET A 84 11.09 0.29 6.84
CA MET A 84 10.10 1.34 6.58
C MET A 84 9.18 1.02 5.39
N GLU A 85 9.74 0.50 4.30
CA GLU A 85 8.98 0.08 3.12
C GLU A 85 7.95 -1.00 3.47
N LYS A 86 8.30 -1.96 4.35
CA LYS A 86 7.34 -2.97 4.83
C LYS A 86 6.20 -2.31 5.61
N ILE A 87 6.50 -1.35 6.48
CA ILE A 87 5.49 -0.63 7.28
C ILE A 87 4.53 0.13 6.36
N VAL A 88 5.05 0.90 5.40
CA VAL A 88 4.24 1.66 4.43
C VAL A 88 3.32 0.72 3.65
N LEU A 89 3.85 -0.39 3.16
CA LEU A 89 3.03 -1.37 2.43
C LEU A 89 1.92 -2.01 3.28
N LEU A 90 2.13 -2.15 4.60
CA LEU A 90 1.12 -2.66 5.52
C LEU A 90 0.08 -1.59 5.84
N GLN A 91 0.47 -0.33 5.95
CA GLN A 91 -0.45 0.81 6.08
C GLN A 91 -1.34 0.95 4.84
N GLU A 92 -0.78 0.82 3.63
CA GLU A 92 -1.57 0.78 2.40
C GLU A 92 -2.61 -0.35 2.41
N ALA A 93 -2.23 -1.54 2.88
CA ALA A 93 -3.15 -2.67 3.00
C ALA A 93 -4.23 -2.44 4.08
N ALA A 94 -3.88 -1.78 5.19
CA ALA A 94 -4.81 -1.41 6.24
C ALA A 94 -5.80 -0.32 5.78
N ASN A 95 -5.39 0.61 4.92
CA ASN A 95 -6.30 1.60 4.33
C ASN A 95 -7.41 0.99 3.47
N GLN A 96 -7.33 -0.30 3.13
CA GLN A 96 -8.37 -1.00 2.39
C GLN A 96 -9.45 -1.61 3.30
N TYR A 97 -9.35 -1.47 4.62
CA TYR A 97 -10.44 -1.86 5.52
C TYR A 97 -11.67 -0.98 5.27
N GLN A 98 -12.82 -1.64 5.10
CA GLN A 98 -14.13 -0.99 5.00
C GLN A 98 -14.91 -1.41 6.24
N ILE A 99 -14.63 -0.74 7.35
CA ILE A 99 -15.28 -0.97 8.63
C ILE A 99 -16.07 0.30 8.93
N GLU A 100 -17.39 0.19 8.99
CA GLU A 100 -18.24 1.32 9.36
C GLU A 100 -18.09 1.61 10.86
N PRO A 101 -17.91 2.88 11.26
CA PRO A 101 -17.81 3.23 12.65
C PRO A 101 -19.15 3.03 13.37
N GLU A 102 -19.13 2.33 14.49
CA GLU A 102 -20.29 2.18 15.37
C GLU A 102 -20.14 3.12 16.57
N GLU A 103 -20.93 4.19 16.61
CA GLU A 103 -20.80 5.25 17.61
C GLU A 103 -21.04 4.76 19.05
N GLN A 104 -21.96 3.82 19.25
CA GLN A 104 -22.23 3.25 20.58
C GLN A 104 -21.01 2.47 21.10
N PHE A 105 -20.41 1.64 20.23
CA PHE A 105 -19.19 0.91 20.55
C PHE A 105 -18.04 1.87 20.87
N ARG A 106 -17.86 2.92 20.08
CA ARG A 106 -16.81 3.93 20.31
C ARG A 106 -16.99 4.62 21.65
N ALA A 107 -18.20 5.08 21.97
CA ALA A 107 -18.50 5.74 23.23
C ALA A 107 -18.23 4.80 24.42
N TRP A 108 -18.69 3.55 24.35
CA TRP A 108 -18.40 2.54 25.37
C TRP A 108 -16.90 2.28 25.51
N PHE A 109 -16.19 2.07 24.41
CA PHE A 109 -14.75 1.76 24.43
C PHE A 109 -13.92 2.87 25.07
N TRP A 110 -14.25 4.14 24.79
CA TRP A 110 -13.58 5.29 25.41
C TRP A 110 -13.98 5.53 26.86
N ALA A 111 -15.17 5.08 27.27
CA ALA A 111 -15.64 5.19 28.65
C ALA A 111 -15.06 4.11 29.58
N LEU A 112 -14.47 3.04 29.05
CA LEU A 112 -13.85 1.99 29.86
C LEU A 112 -12.68 2.54 30.69
N GLU A 113 -12.74 2.37 32.01
CA GLU A 113 -11.61 2.69 32.89
C GLU A 113 -10.43 1.76 32.58
N ARG A 114 -9.27 2.35 32.25
CA ARG A 114 -8.03 1.58 32.13
C ARG A 114 -7.39 1.42 33.50
N LEU A 115 -7.49 0.22 34.05
CA LEU A 115 -6.84 -0.12 35.31
C LEU A 115 -5.31 -0.08 35.16
N SER A 116 -4.61 0.36 36.21
CA SER A 116 -3.17 0.16 36.32
C SER A 116 -2.85 -1.31 36.57
N GLU A 117 -1.63 -1.73 36.28
CA GLU A 117 -1.16 -3.09 36.58
C GLU A 117 -1.36 -3.45 38.05
N THR A 118 -1.03 -2.54 38.97
CA THR A 118 -1.26 -2.72 40.42
C THR A 118 -2.74 -2.89 40.77
N LYS A 119 -3.62 -2.05 40.24
CA LYS A 119 -5.07 -2.17 40.50
C LYS A 119 -5.61 -3.49 39.96
N SER A 120 -5.21 -3.85 38.73
CA SER A 120 -5.61 -5.10 38.10
C SER A 120 -5.15 -6.31 38.92
N TYR A 121 -3.92 -6.30 39.43
CA TYR A 121 -3.39 -7.36 40.28
C TYR A 121 -4.17 -7.50 41.59
N ILE A 122 -4.40 -6.40 42.31
CA ILE A 122 -5.15 -6.41 43.57
C ILE A 122 -6.57 -6.96 43.36
N LEU A 123 -7.28 -6.48 42.33
CA LEU A 123 -8.63 -6.95 42.00
C LEU A 123 -8.63 -8.44 41.64
N SER A 124 -7.61 -8.91 40.90
CA SER A 124 -7.45 -10.33 40.59
C SER A 124 -7.34 -11.17 41.87
N CYS A 125 -6.50 -10.77 42.83
CA CYS A 125 -6.35 -11.49 44.10
C CYS A 125 -7.60 -11.47 44.98
N GLN A 126 -8.45 -10.44 44.86
CA GLN A 126 -9.72 -10.36 45.59
C GLN A 126 -10.78 -11.29 44.99
N LEU A 127 -10.82 -11.40 43.66
CA LEU A 127 -11.74 -12.29 42.95
C LEU A 127 -11.37 -13.76 43.12
N GLU A 128 -10.07 -14.07 43.06
CA GLU A 128 -9.52 -15.41 43.20
C GLU A 128 -8.44 -15.41 44.30
N PRO A 129 -8.83 -15.52 45.58
CA PRO A 129 -7.86 -15.61 46.67
C PRO A 129 -7.00 -16.86 46.53
N GLY A 130 -5.68 -16.72 46.76
CA GLY A 130 -4.80 -17.87 46.84
C GLY A 130 -5.29 -18.83 47.93
N SER A 131 -5.42 -20.12 47.60
CA SER A 131 -5.82 -21.19 48.52
C SER A 131 -4.83 -21.39 49.65
#